data_AF-A0A834S2K5-F1
#
_entry.id   AF-A0A834S2K5-F1
#
_cell.length_a   1.000
_cell.length_b   1.000
_cell.length_c   1.000
_cell.angle_alpha   90.00
_cell.angle_beta   90.00
_cell.angle_gamma   90.00
#
_symmetry.space_group_name_H-M   'P 1'
#
loop_
_entity.id
_entity.type
_entity.pdbx_description
1 polymer ?
#
loop_
_entity_poly.entity_id
_entity_poly.type
_entity_poly.pdbx_seq_one_letter_code
_entity_poly.pdbx_strand_id
1 'polypeptide(L)'
;MVQRGMNIELRDITQAYPQAQTALKRTILAHLPTELVHRYPEGTLLHVIKPLYGIAEAGVHWWTTYHGHHCKELDMATSTYDPCLLITNRDDAGIFGIVGMQTDDTLMLGTPAFSSREEKKIQKAEFRSKPKARLTPEVQLDFNGCTLTMDASRVLTLRQKGQGGRIRLVDIRAPDRAQQYTEQRAVTNLRRGHSARYEGQKDGDLVGIPSQTKAYKGVQGPMT
;
A
#
# COMPACT_ATOMS: atom_id res chain seq x y z
N MET A 1 -1.36 -0.84 -25.47
CA MET A 1 -2.57 -0.25 -26.07
C MET A 1 -3.77 -0.77 -25.31
N VAL A 2 -4.56 0.09 -24.65
CA VAL A 2 -5.81 -0.36 -24.00
C VAL A 2 -6.79 -0.74 -25.11
N GLN A 3 -7.23 -2.00 -25.13
CA GLN A 3 -8.16 -2.49 -26.14
C GLN A 3 -9.47 -1.68 -26.10
N ARG A 4 -10.11 -1.48 -27.26
CA ARG A 4 -11.44 -0.85 -27.33
C ARG A 4 -12.41 -1.63 -26.44
N GLY A 5 -13.02 -0.94 -25.46
CA GLY A 5 -14.05 -1.49 -24.59
C GLY A 5 -13.63 -1.71 -23.13
N MET A 6 -12.34 -1.64 -22.77
CA MET A 6 -11.90 -1.73 -21.36
C MET A 6 -11.68 -0.36 -20.73
N ASN A 7 -11.81 -0.30 -19.40
CA ASN A 7 -11.59 0.89 -18.59
C ASN A 7 -10.45 0.67 -17.60
N ILE A 8 -9.72 1.75 -17.30
CA ILE A 8 -8.80 1.79 -16.17
C ILE A 8 -9.46 2.57 -15.05
N GLU A 9 -9.51 1.95 -13.88
CA GLU A 9 -10.23 2.46 -12.74
C GLU A 9 -9.45 2.25 -11.45
N LEU A 10 -9.63 3.16 -10.50
CA LEU A 10 -9.05 3.13 -9.18
C LEU A 10 -10.17 2.97 -8.15
N ARG A 11 -9.97 2.02 -7.23
CA ARG A 11 -10.75 1.95 -5.99
C ARG A 11 -9.85 2.19 -4.80
N ASP A 12 -10.35 3.02 -3.89
CA ASP A 12 -9.74 3.40 -2.61
C ASP A 12 -10.68 2.93 -1.49
N ILE A 13 -10.19 1.99 -0.67
CA ILE A 13 -10.87 1.44 0.50
C ILE A 13 -10.61 2.32 1.72
N THR A 14 -11.66 2.97 2.22
CA THR A 14 -11.58 3.84 3.39
C THR A 14 -11.38 3.03 4.66
N GLN A 15 -10.31 3.30 5.42
CA GLN A 15 -10.01 2.58 6.66
C GLN A 15 -9.89 1.05 6.41
N ALA A 16 -8.99 0.64 5.52
CA ALA A 16 -8.80 -0.77 5.17
C ALA A 16 -8.61 -1.70 6.39
N TYR A 17 -7.66 -1.41 7.29
CA TYR A 17 -7.32 -2.35 8.36
C TYR A 17 -8.46 -2.65 9.34
N PRO A 18 -9.24 -1.66 9.84
CA PRO A 18 -10.42 -1.94 10.66
C PRO A 18 -11.45 -2.86 10.00
N GLN A 19 -11.50 -2.90 8.66
CA GLN A 19 -12.45 -3.71 7.90
C GLN A 19 -11.98 -5.16 7.68
N ALA A 20 -10.78 -5.52 8.17
CA ALA A 20 -10.33 -6.90 8.13
C ALA A 20 -11.32 -7.81 8.87
N GLN A 21 -11.64 -8.95 8.26
CA GLN A 21 -12.61 -9.90 8.81
C GLN A 21 -12.05 -10.69 10.00
N THR A 22 -10.73 -10.78 10.10
CA THR A 22 -10.02 -11.46 11.20
C THR A 22 -9.74 -10.50 12.37
N ALA A 23 -9.57 -11.06 13.57
CA ALA A 23 -9.15 -10.34 14.77
C ALA A 23 -7.64 -10.50 14.99
N LEU A 24 -7.04 -9.57 15.74
CA LEU A 24 -5.64 -9.65 16.14
C LEU A 24 -5.39 -10.90 17.00
N LYS A 25 -4.27 -11.58 16.75
CA LYS A 25 -3.91 -12.79 17.50
C LYS A 25 -3.28 -12.49 18.85
N ARG A 26 -2.57 -11.36 18.96
CA ARG A 26 -1.95 -10.92 20.22
C ARG A 26 -2.84 -9.90 20.90
N THR A 27 -2.81 -9.89 22.23
CA THR A 27 -3.40 -8.83 23.02
C THR A 27 -2.61 -7.54 22.82
N ILE A 28 -3.31 -6.48 22.40
CA ILE A 28 -2.74 -5.14 22.29
C ILE A 28 -3.57 -4.22 23.16
N LEU A 29 -2.92 -3.61 24.13
CA LEU A 29 -3.51 -2.60 25.00
C LEU A 29 -3.00 -1.22 24.57
N ALA A 30 -3.89 -0.24 24.52
CA ALA A 30 -3.56 1.14 24.25
C ALA A 30 -4.09 2.03 25.39
N HIS A 31 -3.38 3.11 25.69
CA HIS A 31 -3.92 4.15 26.55
C HIS A 31 -5.10 4.85 25.87
N LEU A 32 -6.00 5.39 26.68
CA LEU A 32 -7.04 6.27 26.18
C LEU A 32 -6.42 7.48 25.48
N PRO A 33 -6.96 7.93 24.35
CA PRO A 33 -6.61 9.22 23.79
C PRO A 33 -6.99 10.32 24.79
N THR A 34 -6.22 11.41 24.82
CA THR A 34 -6.36 12.50 25.80
C THR A 34 -7.80 13.03 25.88
N GLU A 35 -8.49 13.06 24.74
CA GLU A 35 -9.87 13.49 24.57
C GLU A 35 -10.88 12.59 25.29
N LEU A 36 -10.52 11.35 25.62
CA LEU A 36 -11.40 10.39 26.31
C LEU A 36 -11.05 10.17 27.78
N VAL A 37 -9.86 10.56 28.24
CA VAL A 37 -9.39 10.28 29.62
C VAL A 37 -10.41 10.72 30.68
N HIS A 38 -10.98 11.92 30.53
CA HIS A 38 -11.96 12.48 31.48
C HIS A 38 -13.30 11.71 31.54
N ARG A 39 -13.56 10.82 30.58
CA ARG A 39 -14.81 10.05 30.48
C ARG A 39 -14.74 8.69 31.15
N TYR A 40 -13.56 8.27 31.59
CA TYR A 40 -13.33 6.93 32.13
C TYR A 40 -12.50 7.01 33.42
N PRO A 41 -12.60 6.01 34.30
CA PRO A 41 -11.76 5.94 35.49
C PRO A 41 -10.26 5.98 35.15
N GLU A 42 -9.48 6.52 36.07
CA GLU A 42 -8.02 6.50 35.97
C GLU A 42 -7.50 5.07 35.81
N GLY A 43 -6.46 4.91 34.98
CA GLY A 43 -5.88 3.60 34.68
C GLY A 43 -6.63 2.79 33.62
N THR A 44 -7.72 3.31 33.04
CA THR A 44 -8.44 2.62 31.95
C THR A 44 -7.55 2.42 30.72
N LEU A 45 -7.51 1.19 30.20
CA LEU A 45 -6.84 0.81 28.96
C LEU A 45 -7.85 0.29 27.92
N LEU A 46 -7.56 0.54 26.65
CA LEU A 46 -8.32 0.01 25.52
C LEU A 46 -7.72 -1.30 25.03
N HIS A 47 -8.52 -2.35 24.94
CA HIS A 47 -8.14 -3.58 24.26
C HIS A 47 -8.45 -3.46 22.76
N VAL A 48 -7.42 -3.46 21.93
CA VAL A 48 -7.55 -3.36 20.48
C VAL A 48 -7.85 -4.74 19.90
N ILE A 49 -9.06 -4.93 19.38
CA ILE A 49 -9.55 -6.22 18.86
C ILE A 49 -9.23 -6.39 17.37
N LYS A 50 -9.46 -5.34 16.58
CA LYS A 50 -9.31 -5.36 15.13
C LYS A 50 -7.98 -4.74 14.68
N PRO A 51 -7.45 -5.13 13.53
CA PRO A 51 -6.26 -4.51 12.95
C PRO A 51 -6.38 -2.99 12.78
N LEU A 52 -5.34 -2.26 13.16
CA LEU A 52 -5.24 -0.81 13.05
C LEU A 52 -3.91 -0.40 12.42
N TYR A 53 -3.85 0.84 11.93
CA TYR A 53 -2.60 1.43 11.44
C TYR A 53 -1.56 1.49 12.56
N GLY A 54 -0.30 1.18 12.23
CA GLY A 54 0.81 1.10 13.19
C GLY A 54 0.97 -0.28 13.85
N ILE A 55 0.01 -1.19 13.68
CA ILE A 55 0.15 -2.59 14.13
C ILE A 55 0.84 -3.40 13.04
N ALA A 56 1.96 -4.06 13.39
CA ALA A 56 2.82 -4.76 12.44
C ALA A 56 2.07 -5.83 11.62
N GLU A 57 1.17 -6.59 12.26
CA GLU A 57 0.41 -7.65 11.59
C GLU A 57 -0.83 -7.17 10.82
N ALA A 58 -1.20 -5.89 10.92
CA ALA A 58 -2.48 -5.41 10.39
C ALA A 58 -2.60 -5.58 8.87
N GLY A 59 -1.48 -5.36 8.15
CA GLY A 59 -1.41 -5.57 6.71
C GLY A 59 -1.72 -7.01 6.30
N VAL A 60 -1.30 -8.01 7.08
CA VAL A 60 -1.55 -9.43 6.78
C VAL A 60 -3.03 -9.79 6.95
N HIS A 61 -3.67 -9.27 7.99
CA HIS A 61 -5.10 -9.46 8.23
C HIS A 61 -5.96 -8.85 7.13
N TRP A 62 -5.60 -7.63 6.71
CA TRP A 62 -6.27 -6.96 5.59
C TRP A 62 -6.02 -7.67 4.27
N TRP A 63 -4.76 -8.02 3.97
CA TRP A 63 -4.39 -8.81 2.80
C TRP A 63 -5.26 -10.06 2.68
N THR A 64 -5.31 -10.88 3.73
CA THR A 64 -6.11 -12.12 3.77
C THR A 64 -7.59 -11.87 3.44
N THR A 65 -8.13 -10.74 3.93
CA THR A 65 -9.53 -10.36 3.72
C THR A 65 -9.78 -9.90 2.29
N TYR A 66 -9.00 -8.92 1.82
CA TYR A 66 -9.27 -8.22 0.57
C TYR A 66 -8.75 -8.99 -0.66
N HIS A 67 -7.60 -9.64 -0.56
CA HIS A 67 -7.12 -10.57 -1.58
C HIS A 67 -8.05 -11.79 -1.67
N GLY A 68 -8.46 -12.32 -0.52
CA GLY A 68 -9.42 -13.42 -0.44
C GLY A 68 -10.77 -13.06 -1.10
N HIS A 69 -11.23 -11.81 -0.91
CA HIS A 69 -12.41 -11.30 -1.59
C HIS A 69 -12.25 -11.33 -3.12
N HIS A 70 -11.17 -10.78 -3.66
CA HIS A 70 -10.93 -10.79 -5.12
C HIS A 70 -10.87 -12.22 -5.66
N CYS A 71 -10.12 -13.11 -5.00
CA CYS A 71 -9.98 -14.49 -5.45
C CYS A 71 -11.33 -15.23 -5.44
N LYS A 72 -12.09 -15.14 -4.35
CA LYS A 72 -13.32 -15.94 -4.16
C LYS A 72 -14.55 -15.32 -4.81
N GLU A 73 -14.74 -14.01 -4.68
CA GLU A 73 -15.97 -13.34 -5.12
C GLU A 73 -15.89 -12.86 -6.58
N LEU A 74 -14.70 -12.48 -7.03
CA LEU A 74 -14.46 -12.04 -8.41
C LEU A 74 -13.91 -13.16 -9.31
N ASP A 75 -13.64 -14.34 -8.75
CA ASP A 75 -13.10 -15.50 -9.46
C ASP A 75 -11.80 -15.14 -10.19
N MET A 76 -10.82 -14.71 -9.39
CA MET A 76 -9.51 -14.29 -9.86
C MET A 76 -8.42 -15.20 -9.30
N ALA A 77 -7.33 -15.33 -10.05
CA ALA A 77 -6.08 -15.91 -9.58
C ALA A 77 -5.00 -14.85 -9.51
N THR A 78 -4.01 -15.15 -8.67
CA THR A 78 -2.80 -14.38 -8.54
C THR A 78 -1.83 -14.73 -9.66
N SER A 79 -1.15 -13.73 -10.21
CA SER A 79 -0.07 -13.91 -11.18
C SER A 79 1.07 -14.71 -10.56
N THR A 80 1.72 -15.56 -11.37
CA THR A 80 2.90 -16.31 -10.94
C THR A 80 4.12 -15.42 -10.67
N TYR A 81 4.11 -14.18 -11.16
CA TYR A 81 5.22 -13.24 -11.02
C TYR A 81 5.08 -12.29 -9.84
N ASP A 82 3.87 -11.87 -9.50
CA ASP A 82 3.61 -10.89 -8.45
C ASP A 82 2.33 -11.25 -7.69
N PRO A 83 2.41 -11.50 -6.35
CA PRO A 83 1.24 -11.84 -5.55
C PRO A 83 0.17 -10.75 -5.51
N CYS A 84 0.54 -9.49 -5.76
CA CYS A 84 -0.33 -8.33 -5.77
C CYS A 84 -1.00 -8.08 -7.13
N LEU A 85 -0.68 -8.88 -8.16
CA LEU A 85 -1.31 -8.80 -9.47
C LEU A 85 -2.29 -9.96 -9.66
N LEU A 86 -3.56 -9.65 -9.91
CA LEU A 86 -4.62 -10.65 -10.09
C LEU A 86 -5.21 -10.56 -11.48
N ILE A 87 -5.64 -11.70 -12.01
CA ILE A 87 -6.26 -11.85 -13.33
C ILE A 87 -7.49 -12.75 -13.18
N THR A 88 -8.58 -12.44 -13.87
CA THR A 88 -9.79 -13.29 -13.91
C THR A 88 -9.47 -14.70 -14.41
N ASN A 89 -9.99 -15.74 -13.73
CA ASN A 89 -9.72 -17.14 -14.05
C ASN A 89 -10.41 -17.64 -15.33
N ARG A 90 -11.61 -17.11 -15.61
CA ARG A 90 -12.46 -17.60 -16.70
C ARG A 90 -12.18 -16.83 -17.97
N ASP A 91 -12.13 -17.57 -19.08
CA ASP A 91 -12.29 -17.04 -20.43
C ASP A 91 -13.77 -16.73 -20.73
N ASP A 92 -14.47 -16.09 -19.78
CA ASP A 92 -15.74 -15.44 -20.11
C ASP A 92 -15.38 -14.16 -20.89
N ALA A 93 -15.56 -14.21 -22.21
CA ALA A 93 -15.22 -13.12 -23.11
C ALA A 93 -15.87 -11.77 -22.71
N GLY A 94 -16.93 -11.77 -21.90
CA GLY A 94 -17.59 -10.57 -21.40
C GLY A 94 -17.02 -9.99 -20.10
N ILE A 95 -16.41 -10.81 -19.23
CA ILE A 95 -16.05 -10.44 -17.85
C ILE A 95 -14.56 -10.68 -17.62
N PHE A 96 -13.74 -9.79 -18.16
CA PHE A 96 -12.29 -9.83 -18.02
C PHE A 96 -11.79 -8.67 -17.14
N GLY A 97 -10.82 -8.96 -16.27
CA GLY A 97 -10.20 -7.97 -15.39
C GLY A 97 -8.78 -8.35 -14.95
N ILE A 98 -7.93 -7.34 -14.86
CA ILE A 98 -6.60 -7.37 -14.24
C ILE A 98 -6.61 -6.35 -13.10
N VAL A 99 -6.15 -6.75 -11.92
CA VAL A 99 -6.14 -5.92 -10.71
C VAL A 99 -4.76 -5.90 -10.10
N GLY A 100 -4.18 -4.71 -9.96
CA GLY A 100 -3.02 -4.47 -9.12
C GLY A 100 -3.47 -3.98 -7.74
N MET A 101 -3.14 -4.75 -6.70
CA MET A 101 -3.50 -4.44 -5.31
C MET A 101 -2.37 -3.71 -4.60
N GLN A 102 -2.73 -2.73 -3.78
CA GLN A 102 -1.83 -2.09 -2.84
C GLN A 102 -2.59 -1.63 -1.59
N THR A 103 -2.49 -2.39 -0.50
CA THR A 103 -3.13 -2.04 0.78
C THR A 103 -4.60 -1.65 0.58
N ASP A 104 -4.95 -0.37 0.71
CA ASP A 104 -6.27 0.23 0.52
C ASP A 104 -6.60 0.61 -0.93
N ASP A 105 -5.60 0.82 -1.78
CA ASP A 105 -5.77 1.17 -3.19
C ASP A 105 -5.75 -0.07 -4.11
N THR A 106 -6.57 -0.03 -5.15
CA THR A 106 -6.59 -1.04 -6.23
C THR A 106 -6.70 -0.37 -7.58
N LEU A 107 -5.73 -0.65 -8.46
CA LEU A 107 -5.76 -0.21 -9.85
C LEU A 107 -6.25 -1.37 -10.73
N MET A 108 -7.32 -1.14 -11.48
CA MET A 108 -8.01 -2.16 -12.23
C MET A 108 -8.02 -1.80 -13.72
N LEU A 109 -7.74 -2.77 -14.57
CA LEU A 109 -8.04 -2.74 -16.00
C LEU A 109 -9.09 -3.81 -16.27
N GLY A 110 -10.26 -3.47 -16.80
CA GLY A 110 -11.26 -4.49 -17.07
C GLY A 110 -12.43 -4.04 -17.94
N THR A 111 -13.28 -5.00 -18.28
CA THR A 111 -14.52 -4.75 -19.01
C THR A 111 -15.54 -4.01 -18.13
N PRO A 112 -16.53 -3.31 -18.71
CA PRO A 112 -17.62 -2.70 -17.94
C PRO A 112 -18.38 -3.72 -17.06
N ALA A 113 -18.51 -4.96 -17.54
CA ALA A 113 -19.14 -6.04 -16.80
C ALA A 113 -18.29 -6.46 -15.58
N PHE A 114 -16.97 -6.57 -15.73
CA PHE A 114 -16.06 -6.80 -14.60
C PHE A 114 -16.17 -5.66 -13.57
N SER A 115 -16.09 -4.41 -14.01
CA SER A 115 -16.20 -3.24 -13.13
C SER A 115 -17.51 -3.22 -12.34
N SER A 116 -18.63 -3.55 -12.99
CA SER A 116 -19.96 -3.61 -12.37
C SER A 116 -20.09 -4.79 -11.39
N ARG A 117 -19.49 -5.95 -11.72
CA ARG A 117 -19.45 -7.11 -10.83
C ARG A 117 -18.64 -6.80 -9.57
N GLU A 118 -17.48 -6.17 -9.75
CA GLU A 118 -16.61 -5.77 -8.67
C GLU A 118 -17.32 -4.81 -7.70
N GLU A 119 -17.97 -3.76 -8.22
CA GLU A 119 -18.76 -2.83 -7.41
C GLU A 119 -19.85 -3.54 -6.59
N LYS A 120 -20.62 -4.43 -7.22
CA LYS A 120 -21.67 -5.20 -6.52
C LYS A 120 -21.11 -6.10 -5.42
N LYS A 121 -19.93 -6.71 -5.64
CA LYS A 121 -19.30 -7.59 -4.65
C LYS A 121 -18.70 -6.81 -3.49
N ILE A 122 -18.10 -5.64 -3.74
CA ILE A 122 -17.64 -4.72 -2.71
C ILE A 122 -18.81 -4.26 -1.83
N GLN A 123 -19.93 -3.84 -2.45
CA GLN A 123 -21.14 -3.44 -1.72
C GLN A 123 -21.72 -4.59 -0.89
N LYS A 124 -21.79 -5.80 -1.46
CA LYS A 124 -22.25 -7.00 -0.75
C LYS A 124 -21.35 -7.37 0.44
N ALA A 125 -20.05 -7.13 0.33
CA ALA A 125 -19.09 -7.34 1.40
C ALA A 125 -19.09 -6.21 2.44
N GLU A 126 -19.90 -5.16 2.23
CA GLU A 126 -20.01 -3.98 3.10
C GLU A 126 -18.68 -3.24 3.29
N PHE A 127 -17.77 -3.35 2.32
CA PHE A 127 -16.52 -2.59 2.35
C PHE A 127 -16.79 -1.13 2.04
N ARG A 128 -16.46 -0.28 3.01
CA ARG A 128 -16.45 1.18 2.89
C ARG A 128 -15.33 1.58 1.95
N SER A 129 -15.70 2.22 0.85
CA SER A 129 -14.79 2.69 -0.18
C SER A 129 -15.25 4.03 -0.71
N LYS A 130 -14.33 4.79 -1.31
CA LYS A 130 -14.68 5.98 -2.08
C LYS A 130 -15.34 5.56 -3.40
N PRO A 131 -16.09 6.47 -4.05
CA PRO A 131 -16.55 6.25 -5.41
C PRO A 131 -15.37 5.89 -6.32
N LYS A 132 -15.57 4.89 -7.19
CA LYS A 132 -14.56 4.45 -8.14
C LYS A 132 -14.17 5.59 -9.07
N ALA A 133 -12.89 5.89 -9.17
CA ALA A 133 -12.37 6.87 -10.10
C ALA A 133 -12.01 6.19 -11.42
N ARG A 134 -12.33 6.81 -12.55
CA ARG A 134 -12.03 6.28 -13.88
C ARG A 134 -11.04 7.18 -14.59
N LEU A 135 -10.02 6.57 -15.21
CA LEU A 135 -9.09 7.28 -16.06
C LEU A 135 -9.79 7.70 -17.36
N THR A 136 -9.79 9.00 -17.66
CA THR A 136 -10.22 9.57 -18.94
C THR A 136 -9.15 10.55 -19.44
N PRO A 137 -9.25 11.09 -20.66
CA PRO A 137 -8.33 12.13 -21.10
C PRO A 137 -8.34 13.39 -20.22
N GLU A 138 -9.44 13.64 -19.52
CA GLU A 138 -9.66 14.79 -18.64
C GLU A 138 -9.41 14.47 -17.16
N VAL A 139 -9.46 13.20 -16.78
CA VAL A 139 -9.36 12.73 -15.40
C VAL A 139 -8.14 11.84 -15.23
N GLN A 140 -7.15 12.32 -14.46
CA GLN A 140 -5.99 11.54 -14.04
C GLN A 140 -6.28 10.69 -12.81
N LEU A 141 -5.52 9.61 -12.63
CA LEU A 141 -5.56 8.78 -11.42
C LEU A 141 -4.24 8.89 -10.66
N ASP A 142 -4.31 8.97 -9.33
CA ASP A 142 -3.13 8.90 -8.49
C ASP A 142 -3.06 7.53 -7.82
N PHE A 143 -2.00 6.78 -8.10
CA PHE A 143 -1.80 5.43 -7.57
C PHE A 143 -0.34 5.25 -7.15
N ASN A 144 -0.12 4.80 -5.91
CA ASN A 144 1.22 4.56 -5.35
C ASN A 144 2.23 5.73 -5.46
N GLY A 145 1.76 6.97 -5.34
CA GLY A 145 2.66 8.12 -5.52
C GLY A 145 3.12 8.34 -6.97
N CYS A 146 2.46 7.69 -7.92
CA CYS A 146 2.50 8.01 -9.33
C CYS A 146 1.17 8.64 -9.76
N THR A 147 1.22 9.39 -10.85
CA THR A 147 0.06 9.95 -11.52
C THR A 147 -0.04 9.28 -12.89
N LEU A 148 -1.20 8.69 -13.14
CA LEU A 148 -1.56 8.03 -14.38
C LEU A 148 -2.42 8.99 -15.20
N THR A 149 -2.01 9.26 -16.43
CA THR A 149 -2.76 10.07 -17.39
C THR A 149 -2.99 9.29 -18.68
N MET A 150 -4.01 9.69 -19.42
CA MET A 150 -4.31 9.14 -20.74
C MET A 150 -4.50 10.30 -21.72
N ASP A 151 -4.03 10.16 -22.96
CA ASP A 151 -4.33 11.14 -24.01
C ASP A 151 -5.54 10.71 -24.86
N ALA A 152 -5.97 11.57 -25.79
CA ALA A 152 -7.08 11.27 -26.71
C ALA A 152 -6.82 10.04 -27.61
N SER A 153 -5.55 9.67 -27.81
CA SER A 153 -5.15 8.47 -28.55
C SER A 153 -5.10 7.20 -27.68
N ARG A 154 -5.48 7.31 -26.40
CA ARG A 154 -5.45 6.24 -25.39
C ARG A 154 -4.05 5.72 -25.07
N VAL A 155 -3.03 6.56 -25.27
CA VAL A 155 -1.70 6.28 -24.74
C VAL A 155 -1.71 6.59 -23.25
N LEU A 156 -1.26 5.62 -22.46
CA LEU A 156 -1.15 5.74 -21.01
C LEU A 156 0.23 6.24 -20.64
N THR A 157 0.29 7.26 -19.78
CA THR A 157 1.53 7.75 -19.20
C THR A 157 1.48 7.58 -17.69
N LEU A 158 2.47 6.90 -17.13
CA LEU A 158 2.69 6.81 -15.68
C LEU A 158 3.86 7.72 -15.32
N ARG A 159 3.62 8.73 -14.49
CA ARG A 159 4.64 9.67 -14.04
C ARG A 159 4.77 9.63 -12.52
N GLN A 160 5.99 9.49 -12.00
CA GLN A 160 6.20 9.61 -10.56
C GLN A 160 5.89 11.03 -10.07
N LYS A 161 5.28 11.16 -8.89
CA LYS A 161 4.97 12.47 -8.29
C LYS A 161 6.23 13.14 -7.78
N GLY A 162 6.83 14.03 -8.58
CA GLY A 162 7.81 15.03 -8.13
C GLY A 162 9.11 14.52 -7.47
N GLN A 163 9.30 13.20 -7.34
CA GLN A 163 10.46 12.61 -6.65
C GLN A 163 11.76 12.87 -7.41
N GLY A 164 11.72 12.84 -8.74
CA GLY A 164 12.87 13.20 -9.58
C GLY A 164 13.36 14.63 -9.32
N GLY A 165 12.45 15.56 -8.99
CA GLY A 165 12.81 16.94 -8.66
C GLY A 165 13.48 17.11 -7.28
N ARG A 166 13.48 16.06 -6.45
CA ARG A 166 14.18 16.05 -5.15
C ARG A 166 15.60 15.53 -5.25
N ILE A 167 15.98 14.96 -6.40
CA ILE A 167 17.34 14.50 -6.66
C ILE A 167 18.22 15.74 -6.87
N ARG A 168 19.31 15.82 -6.13
CA ARG A 168 20.32 16.89 -6.25
C ARG A 168 21.67 16.28 -6.61
N LEU A 169 22.49 17.04 -7.33
CA LEU A 169 23.87 16.66 -7.58
C LEU A 169 24.63 16.62 -6.24
N VAL A 170 25.39 15.55 -6.03
CA VAL A 170 26.32 15.45 -4.90
C VAL A 170 27.59 16.20 -5.26
N ASP A 171 28.02 17.13 -4.40
CA ASP A 171 29.32 17.76 -4.57
C ASP A 171 30.41 16.78 -4.14
N ILE A 172 31.18 16.27 -5.12
CA ILE A 172 32.26 15.32 -4.89
C ILE A 172 33.42 15.89 -4.06
N ARG A 173 33.50 17.23 -3.96
CA ARG A 173 34.54 17.96 -3.24
C ARG A 173 34.10 18.32 -1.81
N ALA A 174 32.82 18.15 -1.47
CA ALA A 174 32.32 18.47 -0.16
C ALA A 174 32.77 17.42 0.89
N PRO A 175 33.12 17.85 2.12
CA PRO A 175 33.58 16.95 3.18
C PRO A 175 32.48 15.96 3.63
N ASP A 176 31.21 16.30 3.46
CA ASP A 176 30.02 15.50 3.77
C ASP A 176 29.47 14.70 2.57
N ARG A 177 30.22 14.58 1.47
CA ARG A 177 29.79 13.89 0.23
C ARG A 177 29.21 12.48 0.45
N ALA A 178 29.72 11.73 1.43
CA ALA A 178 29.24 10.39 1.74
C ALA A 178 27.84 10.41 2.36
N GLN A 179 27.55 11.40 3.19
CA GLN A 179 26.23 11.64 3.75
C GLN A 179 25.28 12.11 2.65
N GLN A 180 25.68 13.11 1.85
CA GLN A 180 24.87 13.59 0.72
C GLN A 180 24.53 12.46 -0.26
N TYR A 181 25.52 11.61 -0.60
CA TYR A 181 25.29 10.44 -1.44
C TYR A 181 24.29 9.45 -0.82
N THR A 182 24.39 9.19 0.48
CA THR A 182 23.45 8.31 1.20
C THR A 182 22.04 8.90 1.22
N GLU A 183 21.90 10.21 1.43
CA GLU A 183 20.63 10.92 1.39
C GLU A 183 20.00 10.87 -0.02
N GLN A 184 20.78 11.11 -1.08
CA GLN A 184 20.31 10.98 -2.46
C GLN A 184 19.92 9.53 -2.81
N ARG A 185 20.62 8.53 -2.27
CA ARG A 185 20.23 7.12 -2.35
C ARG A 185 18.93 6.82 -1.59
N ALA A 186 18.70 7.46 -0.45
CA ALA A 186 17.44 7.28 0.28
C ALA A 186 16.27 7.86 -0.52
N VAL A 187 16.40 9.07 -1.09
CA VAL A 187 15.39 9.71 -1.95
C VAL A 187 15.01 8.84 -3.16
N THR A 188 15.97 8.09 -3.71
CA THR A 188 15.75 7.17 -4.83
C THR A 188 15.21 5.78 -4.42
N ASN A 189 15.49 5.32 -3.20
CA ASN A 189 15.11 3.97 -2.72
C ASN A 189 13.84 3.89 -1.88
N LEU A 190 13.30 5.02 -1.39
CA LEU A 190 12.20 5.05 -0.41
C LEU A 190 10.84 4.45 -0.87
N ARG A 191 10.72 3.91 -2.09
CA ARG A 191 9.57 3.08 -2.50
C ARG A 191 9.90 1.91 -3.45
N ARG A 192 11.12 1.34 -3.43
CA ARG A 192 11.21 -0.09 -3.78
C ARG A 192 10.65 -0.82 -2.56
N GLY A 193 9.50 -1.48 -2.72
CA GLY A 193 8.88 -2.28 -1.65
C GLY A 193 9.90 -3.19 -0.98
N HIS A 194 9.65 -3.55 0.28
CA HIS A 194 10.45 -4.47 1.10
C HIS A 194 10.52 -5.89 0.46
N SER A 195 11.22 -6.02 -0.66
CA SER A 195 11.52 -7.25 -1.36
C SER A 195 12.68 -6.99 -2.33
N ALA A 196 13.88 -6.90 -1.77
CA ALA A 196 15.12 -7.22 -2.47
C ALA A 196 16.19 -7.48 -1.42
N ARG A 197 16.24 -8.72 -0.91
CA ARG A 197 17.51 -9.26 -0.41
C ARG A 197 18.35 -9.50 -1.66
N TYR A 198 19.40 -8.72 -1.84
CA TYR A 198 20.49 -9.10 -2.73
C TYR A 198 21.46 -9.93 -1.89
N GLU A 199 21.55 -11.22 -2.19
CA GLU A 199 22.66 -12.07 -1.77
C GLU A 199 23.87 -11.68 -2.61
N GLY A 200 24.79 -10.92 -2.01
CA GLY A 200 26.15 -10.77 -2.52
C GLY A 200 27.03 -11.81 -1.84
N GLN A 201 27.43 -12.83 -2.58
CA GLN A 201 28.43 -13.79 -2.13
C GLN A 201 29.83 -13.15 -2.23
N LYS A 202 30.36 -12.87 -1.03
CA LYS A 202 31.74 -12.68 -0.53
C LYS A 202 32.92 -12.49 -1.50
N ASP A 203 33.73 -11.48 -1.19
CA ASP A 203 35.13 -11.68 -0.75
C ASP A 203 35.67 -10.43 0.00
N GLY A 204 36.40 -10.67 1.09
CA GLY A 204 37.32 -9.69 1.70
C GLY A 204 36.83 -8.87 2.90
N ASP A 205 37.30 -9.27 4.08
CA ASP A 205 37.54 -8.49 5.30
C ASP A 205 36.38 -8.06 6.24
N LEU A 206 36.45 -8.64 7.44
CA LEU A 206 35.67 -8.36 8.63
C LEU A 206 35.99 -6.95 9.17
N VAL A 207 35.01 -6.04 9.15
CA VAL A 207 34.92 -4.95 10.11
C VAL A 207 33.46 -4.84 10.58
N GLY A 208 33.26 -4.87 11.89
CA GLY A 208 31.97 -5.07 12.56
C GLY A 208 30.88 -4.08 12.18
N ILE A 209 29.67 -4.62 11.98
CA ILE A 209 28.44 -3.85 11.78
C ILE A 209 27.93 -3.39 13.16
N PRO A 210 27.74 -2.09 13.43
CA PRO A 210 27.01 -1.66 14.60
C PRO A 210 25.52 -1.97 14.39
N SER A 211 24.97 -2.82 15.26
CA SER A 211 23.52 -3.00 15.42
C SER A 211 22.89 -1.65 15.80
N GLN A 212 22.21 -1.00 14.86
CA GLN A 212 21.33 0.12 15.18
C GLN A 212 19.91 -0.40 15.43
N THR A 213 19.72 -0.94 16.63
CA THR A 213 18.40 -0.97 17.27
C THR A 213 18.02 0.48 17.56
N LYS A 214 17.04 1.05 16.84
CA LYS A 214 16.46 2.34 17.24
C LYS A 214 15.77 2.16 18.59
N ALA A 215 16.45 2.55 19.65
CA ALA A 215 15.84 2.77 20.95
C ALA A 215 14.81 3.90 20.82
N TYR A 216 13.55 3.60 21.13
CA TYR A 216 12.55 4.62 21.40
C TYR A 216 13.02 5.41 22.63
N LYS A 217 13.26 6.71 22.47
CA LYS A 217 13.47 7.61 23.62
C LYS A 217 12.15 7.72 24.36
N GLY A 218 12.04 7.00 25.49
CA GLY A 218 11.04 7.26 26.51
C GLY A 218 11.26 8.64 27.10
N VAL A 219 10.20 9.44 27.16
CA VAL A 219 10.16 10.68 27.93
C VAL A 219 10.08 10.28 29.40
N GLN A 220 11.18 10.42 30.13
CA GLN A 220 11.19 10.35 31.59
C GLN A 220 10.59 11.64 32.14
N GLY A 221 9.39 11.55 32.74
CA GLY A 221 8.88 12.55 33.66
C GLY A 221 9.43 12.30 35.07
N PRO A 222 9.62 13.34 35.90
CA PRO A 222 10.27 13.22 37.20
C PRO A 222 9.41 12.43 38.19
N MET A 223 10.07 11.56 38.96
CA MET A 223 9.51 10.98 40.19
C MET A 223 9.53 12.04 41.30
N THR A 224 8.35 12.47 41.72
CA THR A 224 8.04 12.96 43.08
C THR A 224 6.60 12.63 43.37
#